data_AF-A0A1H3WAK4-F1
#
_entry.id   AF-A0A1H3WAK4-F1
#
_cell.length_a   1.000
_cell.length_b   1.000
_cell.length_c   1.000
_cell.angle_alpha   90.00
_cell.angle_beta   90.00
_cell.angle_gamma   90.00
#
_symmetry.space_group_name_H-M   'P 1'
#
loop_
_entity.id
_entity.type
_entity.pdbx_description
1 polymer ?
#
loop_
_entity_poly.entity_id
_entity_poly.type
_entity_poly.pdbx_seq_one_letter_code
_entity_poly.pdbx_strand_id
1 'polypeptide(L)'
;MFNLFDYMKKGNTKQKDAYKAINELGIFNSLKIYNPVLCGTIPIGIDLDNSDLDIIMNVRDLDLFEQKLKNLYRSTSSFNLKRTIIRGREVRPNSCFVTLS
;
A
#
# COMPACT_ATOMS: atom_id res chain seq x y z
N MET A 1 20.38 -3.67 -7.93
CA MET A 1 19.13 -2.88 -7.84
C MET A 1 18.82 -2.70 -6.37
N PHE A 2 18.62 -1.47 -5.90
CA PHE A 2 18.31 -1.20 -4.48
C PHE A 2 16.89 -1.67 -4.17
N ASN A 3 16.71 -2.65 -3.29
CA ASN A 3 15.39 -3.08 -2.84
C ASN A 3 15.04 -2.34 -1.54
N LEU A 4 14.37 -1.21 -1.66
CA LEU A 4 14.01 -0.34 -0.53
C LEU A 4 13.22 -1.10 0.55
N PHE A 5 12.41 -2.09 0.16
CA PHE A 5 11.69 -2.95 1.08
C PHE A 5 12.62 -3.80 1.96
N ASP A 6 13.67 -4.40 1.38
CA ASP A 6 14.63 -5.20 2.14
C ASP A 6 15.46 -4.34 3.11
N TYR A 7 15.71 -3.08 2.74
CA TYR A 7 16.39 -2.12 3.61
C TYR A 7 15.56 -1.77 4.85
N MET A 8 14.23 -1.70 4.73
CA MET A 8 13.34 -1.40 5.86
C MET A 8 13.47 -2.41 7.01
N LYS A 9 13.87 -3.66 6.74
CA LYS A 9 14.15 -4.67 7.77
C LYS A 9 15.27 -4.25 8.74
N LYS A 10 16.23 -3.44 8.27
CA LYS A 10 17.35 -2.93 9.07
C LYS A 10 17.21 -1.46 9.43
N GLY A 11 16.09 -0.84 9.04
CA GLY A 11 15.80 0.57 9.20
C GLY A 11 15.47 1.00 10.63
N ASN A 12 14.91 2.21 10.75
CA ASN A 12 14.34 2.72 11.99
C ASN A 12 13.13 1.85 12.45
N THR A 13 12.60 2.13 13.64
CA THR A 13 11.48 1.36 14.22
C THR A 13 10.28 1.33 13.26
N LYS A 14 9.90 2.48 12.70
CA LYS A 14 8.77 2.57 11.76
C LYS A 14 8.98 1.79 10.46
N GLN A 15 10.19 1.79 9.91
CA GLN A 15 10.53 0.99 8.74
C GLN A 15 10.40 -0.51 9.04
N LYS A 16 10.84 -0.96 10.21
CA LYS A 16 10.70 -2.36 10.63
C LYS A 16 9.24 -2.74 10.86
N ASP A 17 8.46 -1.87 11.48
CA ASP A 17 7.03 -2.08 11.73
C ASP A 17 6.25 -2.14 10.41
N ALA A 18 6.53 -1.22 9.49
CA ALA A 18 5.97 -1.24 8.14
C ALA A 18 6.37 -2.52 7.38
N TYR A 19 7.65 -2.93 7.44
CA TYR A 19 8.11 -4.18 6.84
C TYR A 19 7.36 -5.40 7.40
N LYS A 20 7.15 -5.44 8.71
CA LYS A 20 6.41 -6.50 9.39
C LYS A 20 4.94 -6.51 8.96
N ALA A 21 4.27 -5.36 8.99
CA ALA A 21 2.86 -5.23 8.60
C ALA A 21 2.62 -5.67 7.14
N ILE A 22 3.49 -5.25 6.20
CA ILE A 22 3.39 -5.65 4.79
C ILE A 22 3.51 -7.17 4.62
N ASN A 23 4.41 -7.81 5.37
CA ASN A 23 4.59 -9.26 5.33
C ASN A 23 3.43 -10.01 5.98
N GLU A 24 2.93 -9.55 7.14
CA GLU A 24 1.79 -10.15 7.84
C GLU A 24 0.51 -10.08 7.02
N LEU A 25 0.28 -8.96 6.33
CA LEU A 25 -0.85 -8.77 5.41
C LEU A 25 -0.61 -9.41 4.03
N GLY A 26 0.60 -9.93 3.79
CA GLY A 26 0.98 -10.57 2.53
C GLY A 26 0.77 -9.68 1.29
N ILE A 27 0.87 -8.35 1.42
CA ILE A 27 0.40 -7.39 0.39
C ILE A 27 1.08 -7.64 -0.95
N PHE A 28 2.41 -7.76 -0.96
CA PHE A 28 3.17 -7.94 -2.21
C PHE A 28 2.90 -9.27 -2.90
N ASN A 29 2.56 -10.31 -2.15
CA ASN A 29 2.21 -11.61 -2.73
C ASN A 29 0.77 -11.59 -3.26
N SER A 30 -0.17 -11.09 -2.45
CA SER A 30 -1.60 -11.06 -2.76
C SER A 30 -1.95 -10.10 -3.90
N LEU A 31 -1.20 -9.00 -4.03
CA LEU A 31 -1.43 -7.95 -5.02
C LEU A 31 -0.34 -7.89 -6.11
N LYS A 32 0.50 -8.93 -6.23
CA LYS A 32 1.63 -8.99 -7.18
C LYS A 32 1.25 -8.61 -8.61
N ILE A 33 0.06 -9.02 -9.07
CA ILE A 33 -0.42 -8.74 -10.43
C ILE A 33 -0.61 -7.25 -10.73
N TYR A 34 -0.75 -6.42 -9.70
CA TYR A 34 -0.91 -4.97 -9.80
C TYR A 34 0.43 -4.23 -9.69
N ASN A 35 1.53 -4.97 -9.52
CA ASN A 35 2.90 -4.44 -9.42
C ASN A 35 3.02 -3.40 -8.29
N PRO A 36 2.83 -3.81 -7.02
CA PRO A 36 2.85 -2.89 -5.88
C PRO A 36 4.24 -2.30 -5.68
N VAL A 37 4.29 -0.99 -5.46
CA VAL A 37 5.51 -0.21 -5.22
C VAL A 37 5.35 0.59 -3.93
N LEU A 38 6.33 0.47 -3.05
CA LEU A 38 6.42 1.29 -1.84
C LEU A 38 6.80 2.72 -2.20
N CYS A 39 6.07 3.66 -1.64
CA CYS A 39 6.29 5.10 -1.81
C CYS A 39 6.12 5.80 -0.45
N GLY A 40 6.32 7.11 -0.45
CA GLY A 40 6.20 7.94 0.74
C GLY A 40 7.53 8.14 1.49
N THR A 41 7.43 8.66 2.70
CA THR A 41 8.57 9.11 3.51
C THR A 41 9.20 8.00 4.35
N ILE A 42 8.42 6.98 4.74
CA ILE A 42 8.90 5.84 5.54
C ILE A 42 10.01 5.07 4.81
N PRO A 43 9.87 4.70 3.53
CA PRO A 43 10.91 3.91 2.85
C PRO A 43 12.27 4.63 2.75
N ILE A 44 12.29 5.97 2.76
CA ILE A 44 13.51 6.79 2.70
C ILE A 44 13.96 7.34 4.06
N GLY A 45 13.22 7.07 5.14
CA GLY A 45 13.61 7.37 6.52
C GLY A 45 13.55 8.84 6.92
N ILE A 46 12.73 9.64 6.26
CA ILE A 46 12.47 11.05 6.61
C ILE A 46 11.04 11.26 7.14
N ASP A 47 10.41 10.17 7.58
CA ASP A 47 9.07 10.15 8.12
C ASP A 47 8.96 10.85 9.48
N LEU A 48 7.79 11.44 9.73
CA LEU A 48 7.37 11.99 11.02
C LEU A 48 6.48 10.98 11.75
N ASP A 49 6.22 11.17 13.05
CA ASP A 49 5.43 10.24 13.87
C ASP A 49 4.02 9.97 13.33
N ASN A 50 3.44 10.90 12.58
CA ASN A 50 2.13 10.78 11.92
C ASN A 50 2.20 10.40 10.43
N SER A 51 3.36 10.01 9.92
CA SER A 51 3.49 9.59 8.52
C SER A 51 2.89 8.21 8.31
N ASP A 52 2.01 8.13 7.31
CA ASP A 52 1.41 6.88 6.84
C ASP A 52 2.35 6.11 5.90
N LEU A 53 2.06 4.83 5.71
CA LEU A 53 2.70 4.00 4.71
C LEU A 53 1.91 4.04 3.40
N ASP A 54 2.57 4.42 2.32
CA ASP A 54 1.98 4.46 0.98
C ASP A 54 2.46 3.29 0.11
N ILE A 55 1.51 2.57 -0.47
CA ILE A 55 1.76 1.59 -1.54
C ILE A 55 0.95 2.01 -2.75
N ILE A 56 1.62 2.20 -3.88
CA ILE A 56 0.99 2.50 -5.17
C ILE A 56 1.03 1.26 -6.07
N MET A 57 0.05 1.14 -6.96
CA MET A 57 -0.03 0.01 -7.89
C MET A 57 -0.83 0.38 -9.14
N ASN A 58 -0.58 -0.34 -10.24
CA ASN A 58 -1.25 -0.14 -11.53
C ASN A 58 -2.44 -1.10 -11.65
N VAL A 59 -3.65 -0.56 -11.74
CA VAL A 59 -4.90 -1.34 -11.72
C VAL A 59 -5.72 -1.00 -12.94
N ARG A 60 -5.96 -1.96 -13.82
CA ARG A 60 -6.77 -1.71 -15.03
C ARG A 60 -8.27 -1.71 -14.76
N ASP A 61 -8.72 -2.58 -13.86
CA ASP A 61 -10.13 -2.76 -13.51
C ASP A 61 -10.30 -2.53 -12.01
N LEU A 62 -10.89 -1.38 -11.66
CA LEU A 62 -11.08 -0.96 -10.29
C LEU A 62 -12.15 -1.78 -9.57
N ASP A 63 -13.13 -2.32 -10.29
CA ASP A 63 -14.22 -3.10 -9.69
C ASP A 63 -13.74 -4.50 -9.30
N LEU A 64 -12.96 -5.15 -10.17
CA LEU A 64 -12.29 -6.41 -9.82
C LEU A 64 -11.29 -6.22 -8.68
N PHE A 65 -10.57 -5.11 -8.70
CA PHE A 65 -9.60 -4.79 -7.66
C PHE A 65 -10.28 -4.55 -6.30
N GLU A 66 -11.36 -3.79 -6.27
CA GLU A 66 -12.16 -3.58 -5.06
C GLU A 66 -12.70 -4.89 -4.49
N GLN A 67 -13.24 -5.77 -5.34
CA GLN A 67 -13.67 -7.10 -4.92
C GLN A 67 -12.51 -7.92 -4.34
N LYS A 68 -11.33 -7.85 -4.98
CA LYS A 68 -10.11 -8.52 -4.51
C LYS A 68 -9.70 -8.01 -3.12
N LEU A 69 -9.68 -6.69 -2.90
CA LEU A 69 -9.35 -6.09 -1.61
C LEU A 69 -10.36 -6.49 -0.52
N LYS A 70 -11.66 -6.45 -0.82
CA LYS A 70 -12.70 -6.90 0.11
C LYS A 70 -12.52 -8.36 0.48
N ASN A 71 -12.21 -9.23 -0.47
CA ASN A 71 -12.01 -10.66 -0.20
C ASN A 71 -10.75 -10.93 0.64
N LEU A 72 -9.71 -10.11 0.50
CA LEU A 72 -8.46 -10.28 1.23
C LEU A 72 -8.48 -9.67 2.64
N TYR A 73 -9.08 -8.48 2.80
CA TYR A 73 -8.82 -7.63 3.96
C TYR A 73 -10.08 -7.19 4.72
N ARG A 74 -11.30 -7.53 4.26
CA ARG A 74 -12.54 -7.12 4.94
C ARG A 74 -12.63 -7.58 6.40
N SER A 75 -11.98 -8.68 6.76
CA SER A 75 -11.94 -9.19 8.14
C SER A 75 -10.95 -8.48 9.05
N THR A 76 -10.09 -7.62 8.51
CA THR A 76 -9.14 -6.83 9.30
C THR A 76 -9.89 -5.68 9.98
N SER A 77 -9.71 -5.52 11.30
CA SER A 77 -10.49 -4.61 12.15
C SER A 77 -10.52 -3.14 11.70
N SER A 78 -9.49 -2.71 10.97
CA SER A 78 -9.32 -1.33 10.50
C SER A 78 -9.45 -1.18 8.98
N PHE A 79 -10.02 -2.17 8.28
CA PHE A 79 -10.15 -2.10 6.82
C PHE A 79 -11.17 -1.04 6.39
N ASN A 80 -10.69 -0.02 5.68
CA ASN A 80 -11.52 0.97 5.02
C ASN A 80 -11.20 1.01 3.52
N LEU A 81 -12.24 1.11 2.69
CA LEU A 81 -12.09 1.27 1.25
C LEU A 81 -12.89 2.48 0.79
N LYS A 82 -12.19 3.43 0.16
CA LYS A 82 -12.80 4.65 -0.39
C LYS A 82 -12.39 4.82 -1.85
N ARG A 83 -13.38 4.99 -2.73
CA ARG A 83 -13.18 5.40 -4.12
C ARG A 83 -13.37 6.90 -4.23
N THR A 84 -12.41 7.61 -4.82
CA THR A 84 -12.51 9.06 -5.06
C THR A 84 -12.42 9.31 -6.56
N ILE A 85 -13.30 10.16 -7.09
CA ILE A 85 -13.29 10.64 -8.47
C ILE A 85 -12.76 12.07 -8.45
N ILE A 86 -11.68 12.36 -9.18
CA ILE A 86 -11.07 13.71 -9.19
C ILE A 86 -11.34 14.35 -10.55
N ARG A 87 -12.03 15.50 -10.54
CA ARG A 87 -12.31 16.35 -11.73
C ARG A 87 -13.13 15.66 -12.84
N GLY A 88 -14.18 14.93 -12.49
CA GLY A 88 -15.11 14.33 -13.46
C GLY A 88 -14.50 13.23 -14.33
N ARG A 89 -13.28 12.80 -14.02
CA ARG A 89 -12.64 11.60 -14.53
C ARG A 89 -12.41 10.70 -13.32
N GLU A 90 -12.70 9.41 -13.45
CA GLU A 90 -12.13 8.45 -12.50
C GLU A 90 -10.63 8.72 -12.44
N VAL A 91 -10.07 8.75 -11.23
CA VAL A 91 -8.63 8.97 -11.03
C VAL A 91 -7.94 7.96 -11.92
N ARG A 92 -7.18 8.43 -12.92
CA ARG A 92 -6.56 7.55 -13.91
C ARG A 92 -5.76 6.46 -13.18
N PRO A 93 -5.83 5.20 -13.61
CA PRO A 93 -5.81 4.03 -12.74
C PRO A 93 -4.41 3.56 -12.29
N ASN A 94 -3.44 4.46 -12.16
CA ASN A 94 -2.04 4.07 -12.02
C ASN A 94 -1.51 4.09 -10.58
N SER A 95 -2.34 4.46 -9.60
CA SER A 95 -1.94 4.48 -8.20
C SER A 95 -3.18 4.37 -7.30
N CYS A 96 -3.53 3.15 -6.92
CA CYS A 96 -4.32 2.95 -5.71
C CYS A 96 -3.40 3.13 -4.50
N PHE A 97 -3.77 4.02 -3.57
CA PHE A 97 -3.06 4.21 -2.30
C PHE A 97 -3.72 3.32 -1.25
N VAL A 98 -2.98 2.33 -0.76
CA VAL A 98 -3.37 1.61 0.45
C VAL A 98 -2.70 2.30 1.62
N THR A 99 -3.50 3.03 2.40
CA THR A 99 -3.04 3.66 3.65
C THR A 99 -3.24 2.68 4.79
N LEU A 100 -2.16 2.31 5.48
CA LEU A 100 -2.22 1.55 6.72
C LEU A 100 -1.98 2.55 7.86
N SER A 101 -3.07 2.99 8.51
CA SER A 101 -3.06 3.81 9.73
C SER A 101 -3.04 2.95 10.98
#